data_AF-A0A522A0U9-F1
#
_entry.id   AF-A0A522A0U9-F1
#
_cell.length_a   1.000
_cell.length_b   1.000
_cell.length_c   1.000
_cell.angle_alpha   90.00
_cell.angle_beta   90.00
_cell.angle_gamma   90.00
#
_symmetry.space_group_name_H-M   'P 1'
#
loop_
_entity.id
_entity.type
_entity.pdbx_description
1 polymer ?
#
loop_
_entity_poly.entity_id
_entity_poly.type
_entity_poly.pdbx_seq_one_letter_code
_entity_poly.pdbx_strand_id
1 'polypeptide(L)'
;MAVVRVSTIKFHRRRIMLKKISLVATLAVVLFLTINSNAQILLSGGLSYSQNFDSLSNTPAATTYTWTDNATVGLAGWYASRSFTGGTATLFGPYAYTGYRVGDGSANNGTIWSYGTILNADRALGTSSSGTPKTNAFGLRIQNDTASPLGTVTIAYTGEQWRNGGNTAVQSLLFSYKISATPFASPLDTVAPGVNGWTPFSSLDFLSPTTGATAATLDGNLAANRTVFSATVLTGVTLNPGEEIFLRWTDLDDSGNDHGFGVDDFSVSFSAVPEPATMTIAGFATLGLIIWRRNRK
;
A
#
# COMPACT_ATOMS: atom_id res chain seq x y z
N MET A 1 58.36 -50.88 54.62
CA MET A 1 57.28 -50.77 55.65
C MET A 1 56.52 -49.48 55.36
N ALA A 2 55.38 -49.54 54.66
CA ALA A 2 54.04 -49.91 55.16
C ALA A 2 53.20 -48.65 55.50
N VAL A 3 52.44 -48.23 54.48
CA VAL A 3 51.03 -47.77 54.41
C VAL A 3 50.41 -46.89 55.53
N VAL A 4 49.50 -45.98 55.08
CA VAL A 4 48.33 -45.35 55.74
C VAL A 4 48.63 -43.91 56.25
N ARG A 5 47.93 -42.78 55.97
CA ARG A 5 46.52 -42.45 55.61
C ARG A 5 46.41 -41.02 55.01
N VAL A 6 45.56 -40.87 53.99
CA VAL A 6 44.45 -39.89 53.78
C VAL A 6 44.48 -38.54 54.54
N SER A 7 44.15 -37.46 53.79
CA SER A 7 43.50 -36.18 54.20
C SER A 7 44.36 -34.89 54.23
N THR A 8 44.54 -34.21 53.08
CA THR A 8 44.67 -32.72 53.00
C THR A 8 44.70 -32.14 51.57
N ILE A 9 43.82 -32.59 50.67
CA ILE A 9 43.61 -31.89 49.37
C ILE A 9 42.19 -31.33 49.32
N LYS A 10 41.81 -30.59 50.38
CA LYS A 10 40.50 -29.96 50.52
C LYS A 10 40.59 -28.48 50.91
N PHE A 11 41.67 -27.77 50.52
CA PHE A 11 41.82 -26.35 50.88
C PHE A 11 42.50 -25.43 49.86
N HIS A 12 42.59 -25.81 48.58
CA HIS A 12 43.14 -24.89 47.55
C HIS A 12 42.33 -24.74 46.25
N ARG A 13 41.12 -25.29 46.18
CA ARG A 13 40.17 -25.03 45.06
C ARG A 13 39.01 -24.10 45.41
N ARG A 14 39.15 -23.27 46.47
CA ARG A 14 38.15 -22.27 46.88
C ARG A 14 38.52 -20.81 46.58
N ARG A 15 39.64 -20.53 45.91
CA ARG A 15 40.06 -19.16 45.55
C ARG A 15 39.99 -18.80 44.06
N ILE A 16 39.49 -19.69 43.20
CA ILE A 16 39.29 -19.41 41.76
C ILE A 16 37.78 -19.29 41.41
N MET A 17 36.88 -19.54 42.35
CA MET A 17 35.42 -19.42 42.16
C MET A 17 34.80 -18.12 42.71
N LEU A 18 35.57 -17.02 42.77
CA LEU A 18 35.06 -15.73 43.29
C LEU A 18 35.41 -14.51 42.40
N LYS A 19 35.84 -14.73 41.15
CA LYS A 19 36.00 -13.66 40.13
C LYS A 19 35.30 -13.96 38.80
N LYS A 20 34.25 -14.78 38.83
CA LYS A 20 33.34 -15.01 37.69
C LYS A 20 31.87 -14.87 38.10
N ILE A 21 31.59 -14.05 39.10
CA ILE A 21 30.24 -13.69 39.55
C ILE A 21 30.19 -12.17 39.63
N SER A 22 30.22 -11.52 38.47
CA SER A 22 29.84 -10.13 38.22
C SER A 22 29.95 -9.85 36.72
N LEU A 23 29.40 -10.75 35.89
CA LEU A 23 29.09 -10.39 34.51
C LEU A 23 27.58 -10.28 34.43
N VAL A 24 27.11 -9.12 34.90
CA VAL A 24 26.04 -8.33 34.28
C VAL A 24 24.94 -9.20 33.65
N ALA A 25 24.09 -9.77 34.51
CA ALA A 25 22.74 -10.16 34.11
C ALA A 25 21.89 -8.89 33.96
N THR A 26 22.26 -8.03 33.00
CA THR A 26 21.32 -7.06 32.45
C THR A 26 20.63 -7.80 31.32
N LEU A 27 19.57 -8.52 31.68
CA LEU A 27 18.59 -9.02 30.74
C LEU A 27 17.93 -7.78 30.13
N ALA A 28 18.54 -7.23 29.07
CA ALA A 28 17.88 -6.29 28.18
C ALA A 28 16.80 -7.09 27.45
N VAL A 29 15.65 -7.25 28.10
CA VAL A 29 14.40 -7.48 27.38
C VAL A 29 14.15 -6.17 26.63
N VAL A 30 14.79 -6.02 25.48
CA VAL A 30 14.28 -5.16 24.43
C VAL A 30 12.99 -5.84 24.01
N LEU A 31 11.90 -5.48 24.67
CA LEU A 31 10.58 -5.68 24.13
C LEU A 31 10.60 -4.91 22.82
N PHE A 32 10.84 -5.61 21.71
CA PHE A 32 10.44 -5.13 20.41
C PHE A 32 8.92 -4.98 20.49
N LEU A 33 8.45 -3.82 20.97
CA LEU A 33 7.18 -3.33 20.50
C LEU A 33 7.37 -3.20 19.00
N THR A 34 6.82 -4.16 18.26
CA THR A 34 6.41 -3.92 16.89
C THR A 34 5.45 -2.73 16.98
N ILE A 35 5.99 -1.53 16.80
CA ILE A 35 5.19 -0.40 16.36
C ILE A 35 4.63 -0.85 15.03
N ASN A 36 3.41 -1.37 15.07
CA ASN A 36 2.59 -1.48 13.89
C ASN A 36 2.56 -0.06 13.32
N SER A 37 3.20 0.13 12.17
CA SER A 37 2.98 1.34 11.38
C SER A 37 1.50 1.33 11.06
N ASN A 38 0.71 2.14 11.76
CA ASN A 38 -0.63 2.46 11.32
C ASN A 38 -0.53 3.17 9.97
N ALA A 39 -1.56 3.09 9.14
CA ALA A 39 -1.69 3.97 8.00
C ALA A 39 -1.55 5.43 8.49
N GLN A 40 -0.80 6.26 7.77
CA GLN A 40 -0.69 7.69 8.14
C GLN A 40 -1.97 8.46 7.80
N ILE A 41 -2.79 7.94 6.88
CA ILE A 41 -4.07 8.54 6.54
C ILE A 41 -5.15 7.94 7.44
N LEU A 42 -5.58 8.75 8.40
CA LEU A 42 -6.57 8.44 9.41
C LEU A 42 -7.89 9.14 9.09
N LEU A 43 -8.98 8.38 9.02
CA LEU A 43 -10.31 8.90 8.64
C LEU A 43 -10.97 9.73 9.75
N SER A 44 -10.45 9.72 10.98
CA SER A 44 -10.81 10.68 12.02
C SER A 44 -10.42 12.12 11.71
N GLY A 45 -9.39 12.32 10.85
CA GLY A 45 -8.98 13.63 10.35
C GLY A 45 -9.87 14.19 9.23
N GLY A 46 -10.80 13.38 8.73
CA GLY A 46 -11.69 13.70 7.63
C GLY A 46 -11.96 12.46 6.77
N LEU A 47 -13.18 12.33 6.25
CA LEU A 47 -13.57 11.20 5.41
C LEU A 47 -13.10 11.35 3.95
N SER A 48 -12.11 12.19 3.68
CA SER A 48 -11.57 12.43 2.35
C SER A 48 -10.07 12.68 2.39
N TYR A 49 -9.37 12.24 1.34
CA TYR A 49 -7.95 12.47 1.13
C TYR A 49 -7.68 12.79 -0.35
N SER A 50 -6.69 13.65 -0.62
CA SER A 50 -6.26 13.99 -1.97
C SER A 50 -4.73 14.05 -2.07
N GLN A 51 -4.21 13.78 -3.27
CA GLN A 51 -2.79 13.83 -3.60
C GLN A 51 -2.62 14.25 -5.07
N ASN A 52 -1.88 15.34 -5.29
CA ASN A 52 -1.49 15.83 -6.62
C ASN A 52 -0.03 15.54 -6.96
N PHE A 53 0.73 14.89 -6.07
CA PHE A 53 2.11 14.45 -6.25
C PHE A 53 3.16 15.52 -6.61
N ASP A 54 2.79 16.80 -6.72
CA ASP A 54 3.66 17.95 -7.00
C ASP A 54 4.81 18.13 -5.98
N SER A 55 4.76 17.44 -4.84
CA SER A 55 5.86 17.39 -3.87
C SER A 55 7.00 16.46 -4.29
N LEU A 56 6.80 15.62 -5.31
CA LEU A 56 7.84 14.77 -5.88
C LEU A 56 8.93 15.63 -6.53
N SER A 57 10.16 15.13 -6.51
CA SER A 57 11.30 15.83 -7.11
C SER A 57 11.12 15.98 -8.62
N ASN A 58 11.52 17.14 -9.15
CA ASN A 58 11.45 17.44 -10.59
C ASN A 58 12.81 17.85 -11.20
N THR A 59 13.88 17.97 -10.40
CA THR A 59 15.21 18.38 -10.88
C THR A 59 16.39 17.85 -10.05
N PRO A 60 17.50 17.41 -10.66
CA PRO A 60 17.70 17.21 -12.10
C PRO A 60 17.07 15.92 -12.63
N ALA A 61 16.62 15.94 -13.89
CA ALA A 61 16.07 14.78 -14.59
C ALA A 61 17.05 13.59 -14.59
N ALA A 62 16.52 12.37 -14.69
CA ALA A 62 17.28 11.10 -14.69
C ALA A 62 18.10 10.78 -13.42
N THR A 63 17.89 11.55 -12.34
CA THR A 63 18.48 11.26 -11.03
C THR A 63 17.55 10.39 -10.17
N THR A 64 18.13 9.57 -9.32
CA THR A 64 17.40 8.76 -8.33
C THR A 64 17.27 9.54 -7.02
N TYR A 65 16.06 9.64 -6.50
CA TYR A 65 15.74 10.23 -5.20
C TYR A 65 15.34 9.14 -4.22
N THR A 66 15.49 9.39 -2.93
CA THR A 66 15.09 8.45 -1.89
C THR A 66 13.57 8.26 -1.91
N TRP A 67 13.17 6.99 -1.97
CA TRP A 67 11.81 6.56 -1.67
C TRP A 67 11.81 5.92 -0.29
N THR A 68 10.87 6.33 0.55
CA THR A 68 10.62 5.65 1.82
C THR A 68 9.12 5.52 1.97
N ASP A 69 8.65 4.27 2.00
CA ASP A 69 7.25 3.96 2.24
C ASP A 69 6.71 4.76 3.43
N ASN A 70 5.56 5.42 3.23
CA ASN A 70 4.91 6.26 4.23
C ASN A 70 5.71 7.48 4.72
N ALA A 71 6.84 7.83 4.09
CA ALA A 71 7.70 8.93 4.56
C ALA A 71 8.40 9.71 3.44
N THR A 72 8.20 9.36 2.16
CA THR A 72 8.58 10.23 1.05
C THR A 72 7.88 11.58 1.20
N VAL A 73 8.62 12.68 1.04
CA VAL A 73 8.12 14.04 1.32
C VAL A 73 6.82 14.33 0.53
N GLY A 74 5.77 14.67 1.28
CA GLY A 74 4.42 14.95 0.75
C GLY A 74 3.60 13.71 0.35
N LEU A 75 4.15 12.50 0.47
CA LEU A 75 3.51 11.24 0.10
C LEU A 75 3.24 10.34 1.32
N ALA A 76 2.76 10.95 2.40
CA ALA A 76 2.20 10.25 3.55
C ALA A 76 1.17 9.19 3.11
N GLY A 77 1.27 7.96 3.64
CA GLY A 77 0.37 6.86 3.30
C GLY A 77 0.65 6.15 1.97
N TRP A 78 1.60 6.62 1.14
CA TRP A 78 1.96 5.97 -0.11
C TRP A 78 3.07 4.95 0.08
N TYR A 79 2.94 3.82 -0.61
CA TYR A 79 3.90 2.72 -0.58
C TYR A 79 4.17 2.23 -2.00
N ALA A 80 5.36 1.67 -2.23
CA ALA A 80 5.71 1.07 -3.50
C ALA A 80 6.56 -0.19 -3.33
N SER A 81 6.29 -1.19 -4.14
CA SER A 81 7.11 -2.39 -4.21
C SER A 81 7.15 -2.97 -5.61
N ARG A 82 8.07 -3.89 -5.79
CA ARG A 82 8.32 -4.57 -7.06
C ARG A 82 8.50 -6.05 -6.87
N SER A 83 8.24 -6.80 -7.93
CA SER A 83 8.56 -8.22 -7.99
C SER A 83 9.38 -8.53 -9.25
N PHE A 84 10.10 -9.64 -9.20
CA PHE A 84 10.86 -10.18 -10.33
C PHE A 84 10.32 -11.58 -10.63
N THR A 85 10.45 -12.05 -11.87
CA THR A 85 10.23 -13.47 -12.18
C THR A 85 11.50 -14.25 -11.82
N GLY A 86 11.36 -15.34 -11.07
CA GLY A 86 12.47 -16.26 -10.82
C GLY A 86 12.82 -17.10 -12.06
N GLY A 87 14.10 -17.13 -12.42
CA GLY A 87 14.76 -18.38 -12.84
C GLY A 87 15.02 -19.27 -11.61
N THR A 88 15.86 -20.32 -11.71
CA THR A 88 16.13 -21.38 -10.69
C THR A 88 16.54 -20.95 -9.26
N ALA A 89 16.40 -19.68 -8.86
CA ALA A 89 16.59 -19.19 -7.50
C ALA A 89 15.49 -18.19 -7.08
N THR A 90 14.40 -18.72 -6.50
CA THR A 90 13.77 -18.34 -5.22
C THR A 90 13.40 -16.89 -4.85
N LEU A 91 13.44 -15.89 -5.73
CA LEU A 91 13.07 -14.51 -5.37
C LEU A 91 11.77 -14.06 -6.05
N PHE A 92 10.63 -14.52 -5.51
CA PHE A 92 9.34 -13.85 -5.67
C PHE A 92 9.32 -12.63 -4.73
N GLY A 93 8.90 -11.47 -5.24
CA GLY A 93 8.70 -10.26 -4.43
C GLY A 93 7.71 -10.48 -3.28
N PRO A 94 7.44 -9.47 -2.44
CA PRO A 94 7.70 -8.06 -2.70
C PRO A 94 9.10 -7.61 -2.28
N TYR A 95 9.70 -6.74 -3.08
CA TYR A 95 10.88 -5.94 -2.72
C TYR A 95 10.49 -4.47 -2.63
N ALA A 96 10.86 -3.82 -1.53
CA ALA A 96 10.66 -2.39 -1.38
C ALA A 96 11.49 -1.59 -2.39
N TYR A 97 10.98 -0.42 -2.77
CA TYR A 97 11.79 0.61 -3.41
C TYR A 97 12.60 1.37 -2.36
N THR A 98 13.86 1.67 -2.70
CA THR A 98 14.70 2.62 -1.95
C THR A 98 14.85 3.94 -2.69
N GLY A 99 14.36 4.01 -3.93
CA GLY A 99 14.36 5.23 -4.71
C GLY A 99 13.38 5.22 -5.87
N TYR A 100 13.08 6.42 -6.34
CA TYR A 100 12.32 6.70 -7.56
C TYR A 100 13.15 7.59 -8.49
N ARG A 101 12.80 7.62 -9.78
CA ARG A 101 13.49 8.46 -10.78
C ARG A 101 12.61 9.62 -11.22
N VAL A 102 13.24 10.70 -11.66
CA VAL A 102 12.54 11.82 -12.32
C VAL A 102 12.67 11.67 -13.82
N GLY A 103 11.57 11.77 -14.56
CA GLY A 103 11.58 11.66 -16.01
C GLY A 103 10.38 12.31 -16.68
N ASP A 104 10.52 12.56 -17.97
CA ASP A 104 9.46 13.05 -18.86
C ASP A 104 8.92 11.93 -19.76
N GLY A 105 9.39 10.68 -19.58
CA GLY A 105 9.05 9.52 -20.41
C GLY A 105 10.09 9.19 -21.50
N SER A 106 11.16 9.97 -21.63
CA SER A 106 12.28 9.67 -22.55
C SER A 106 13.08 8.42 -22.16
N ALA A 107 13.26 8.18 -20.85
CA ALA A 107 13.90 6.99 -20.31
C ALA A 107 12.93 5.81 -20.18
N ASN A 108 13.46 4.58 -20.19
CA ASN A 108 12.69 3.33 -20.12
C ASN A 108 13.13 2.44 -18.97
N ASN A 109 13.75 2.96 -17.91
CA ASN A 109 14.17 2.12 -16.79
C ASN A 109 12.96 1.52 -16.07
N GLY A 110 13.10 0.25 -15.69
CA GLY A 110 12.17 -0.43 -14.80
C GLY A 110 12.21 0.17 -13.39
N THR A 111 11.26 1.03 -13.04
CA THR A 111 11.20 1.72 -11.73
C THR A 111 9.84 2.39 -11.50
N ILE A 112 9.66 2.93 -10.30
CA ILE A 112 8.71 4.02 -10.07
C ILE A 112 9.33 5.38 -10.46
N TRP A 113 8.48 6.26 -10.96
CA TRP A 113 8.83 7.54 -11.54
C TRP A 113 8.05 8.67 -10.88
N SER A 114 8.69 9.82 -10.75
CA SER A 114 8.00 11.10 -10.80
C SER A 114 7.98 11.52 -12.26
N TYR A 115 6.85 11.38 -12.93
CA TYR A 115 6.65 11.84 -14.29
C TYR A 115 6.19 13.28 -14.34
N GLY A 116 6.40 13.94 -15.48
CA GLY A 116 6.13 15.36 -15.68
C GLY A 116 7.16 15.96 -16.61
N THR A 117 6.75 16.97 -17.39
CA THR A 117 7.65 17.70 -18.29
C THR A 117 8.84 18.31 -17.53
N ILE A 118 9.98 18.47 -18.21
CA ILE A 118 11.26 18.87 -17.59
C ILE A 118 11.10 20.22 -16.86
N LEU A 119 11.55 20.28 -15.60
CA LEU A 119 11.43 21.43 -14.69
C LEU A 119 10.00 21.83 -14.30
N ASN A 120 8.97 21.07 -14.70
CA ASN A 120 7.60 21.34 -14.28
C ASN A 120 7.35 20.79 -12.87
N ALA A 121 6.63 21.56 -12.05
CA ALA A 121 6.21 21.17 -10.71
C ALA A 121 4.99 20.23 -10.73
N ASP A 122 4.24 20.23 -11.83
CA ASP A 122 3.15 19.29 -12.10
C ASP A 122 3.72 17.88 -12.30
N ARG A 123 3.53 17.02 -11.29
CA ARG A 123 4.10 15.67 -11.27
C ARG A 123 3.04 14.60 -11.14
N ALA A 124 3.23 13.49 -11.84
CA ALA A 124 2.49 12.24 -11.61
C ALA A 124 3.37 11.19 -10.92
N LEU A 125 2.82 10.43 -9.98
CA LEU A 125 3.45 9.20 -9.48
C LEU A 125 3.22 8.08 -10.48
N GLY A 126 4.29 7.54 -11.04
CA GLY A 126 4.20 6.62 -12.15
C GLY A 126 5.17 5.46 -12.10
N THR A 127 5.16 4.71 -13.20
CA THR A 127 5.88 3.45 -13.31
C THR A 127 6.17 3.07 -14.77
N SER A 128 7.17 2.23 -14.95
CA SER A 128 7.40 1.41 -16.14
C SER A 128 8.07 0.12 -15.66
N SER A 129 7.55 -1.06 -15.99
CA SER A 129 8.14 -2.35 -15.61
C SER A 129 9.48 -2.63 -16.31
N SER A 130 9.51 -2.46 -17.63
CA SER A 130 10.64 -2.63 -18.55
C SER A 130 11.43 -3.94 -18.33
N GLY A 131 10.75 -5.07 -18.15
CA GLY A 131 11.35 -6.40 -18.00
C GLY A 131 12.00 -6.68 -16.65
N THR A 132 12.54 -5.66 -15.98
CA THR A 132 13.16 -5.77 -14.66
C THR A 132 12.98 -4.44 -13.91
N PRO A 133 12.07 -4.40 -12.93
CA PRO A 133 11.27 -5.51 -12.38
C PRO A 133 10.17 -6.02 -13.32
N LYS A 134 9.60 -7.18 -12.98
CA LYS A 134 8.51 -7.81 -13.75
C LYS A 134 7.13 -7.30 -13.35
N THR A 135 7.04 -6.73 -12.16
CA THR A 135 5.82 -6.08 -11.70
C THR A 135 6.23 -4.92 -10.83
N ASN A 136 5.60 -3.78 -11.06
CA ASN A 136 5.59 -2.65 -10.15
C ASN A 136 4.21 -2.50 -9.55
N ALA A 137 4.15 -2.16 -8.27
CA ALA A 137 2.93 -1.65 -7.69
C ALA A 137 3.22 -0.51 -6.74
N PHE A 138 2.29 0.43 -6.71
CA PHE A 138 2.25 1.50 -5.74
C PHE A 138 0.81 1.76 -5.33
N GLY A 139 0.63 2.45 -4.22
CA GLY A 139 -0.70 2.78 -3.78
C GLY A 139 -0.76 3.41 -2.41
N LEU A 140 -2.00 3.62 -1.96
CA LEU A 140 -2.35 4.37 -0.78
C LEU A 140 -2.96 3.44 0.28
N ARG A 141 -2.46 3.57 1.51
CA ARG A 141 -2.98 2.87 2.68
C ARG A 141 -3.72 3.84 3.59
N ILE A 142 -4.95 3.50 3.96
CA ILE A 142 -5.87 4.34 4.75
C ILE A 142 -6.46 3.50 5.87
N GLN A 143 -6.55 4.04 7.09
CA GLN A 143 -7.16 3.38 8.23
C GLN A 143 -8.47 4.06 8.63
N ASN A 144 -9.50 3.25 8.92
CA ASN A 144 -10.66 3.73 9.65
C ASN A 144 -10.37 3.69 11.16
N ASP A 145 -9.91 4.80 11.71
CA ASP A 145 -9.73 5.00 13.14
C ASP A 145 -10.95 5.69 13.80
N THR A 146 -12.08 5.75 13.10
CA THR A 146 -13.35 6.24 13.64
C THR A 146 -14.07 5.15 14.43
N ALA A 147 -15.15 5.52 15.13
CA ALA A 147 -15.94 4.58 15.93
C ALA A 147 -16.99 3.79 15.12
N SER A 148 -17.22 4.13 13.86
CA SER A 148 -18.29 3.57 13.03
C SER A 148 -17.74 2.92 11.75
N PRO A 149 -18.44 1.90 11.21
CA PRO A 149 -18.08 1.37 9.91
C PRO A 149 -18.29 2.43 8.82
N LEU A 150 -17.32 2.50 7.92
CA LEU A 150 -17.36 3.32 6.72
C LEU A 150 -17.65 2.43 5.51
N GLY A 151 -18.37 2.99 4.55
CA GLY A 151 -18.89 2.27 3.39
C GLY A 151 -18.40 2.88 2.10
N THR A 152 -19.35 3.16 1.21
CA THR A 152 -19.17 3.75 -0.13
C THR A 152 -17.89 4.56 -0.25
N VAL A 153 -16.96 4.03 -1.04
CA VAL A 153 -15.69 4.70 -1.34
C VAL A 153 -15.82 5.30 -2.73
N THR A 154 -15.62 6.61 -2.86
CA THR A 154 -15.59 7.30 -4.16
C THR A 154 -14.15 7.67 -4.46
N ILE A 155 -13.66 7.29 -5.63
CA ILE A 155 -12.27 7.50 -6.05
C ILE A 155 -12.26 8.32 -7.32
N ALA A 156 -11.37 9.29 -7.41
CA ALA A 156 -11.05 10.01 -8.63
C ALA A 156 -9.53 10.07 -8.83
N TYR A 157 -9.09 10.05 -10.07
CA TYR A 157 -7.69 10.31 -10.45
C TYR A 157 -7.59 10.55 -11.96
N THR A 158 -6.46 11.11 -12.40
CA THR A 158 -6.07 11.20 -13.80
C THR A 158 -5.03 10.12 -14.09
N GLY A 159 -5.38 9.18 -14.98
CA GLY A 159 -4.41 8.23 -15.52
C GLY A 159 -3.70 8.84 -16.71
N GLU A 160 -2.37 8.79 -16.72
CA GLU A 160 -1.54 9.48 -17.70
C GLU A 160 -0.56 8.53 -18.38
N GLN A 161 -0.30 8.73 -19.66
CA GLN A 161 0.73 8.04 -20.41
C GLN A 161 1.86 9.00 -20.76
N TRP A 162 3.03 8.73 -20.21
CA TRP A 162 4.25 9.52 -20.42
C TRP A 162 5.18 8.90 -21.47
N ARG A 163 4.99 7.62 -21.78
CA ARG A 163 5.81 6.93 -22.78
C ARG A 163 4.99 5.96 -23.61
N ASN A 164 5.16 6.06 -24.93
CA ASN A 164 4.92 4.94 -25.83
C ASN A 164 6.23 4.15 -25.97
N GLY A 165 6.20 2.88 -25.56
CA GLY A 165 7.34 1.97 -25.59
C GLY A 165 7.82 1.55 -26.97
N GLY A 166 7.10 1.92 -28.04
CA GLY A 166 7.30 1.30 -29.35
C GLY A 166 6.57 -0.04 -29.43
N ASN A 167 5.42 -0.15 -28.76
CA ASN A 167 4.56 -1.31 -28.74
C ASN A 167 3.19 -0.94 -29.31
N THR A 168 2.62 -1.80 -30.16
CA THR A 168 1.31 -1.59 -30.78
C THR A 168 0.17 -2.15 -29.93
N ALA A 169 0.47 -2.98 -28.93
CA ALA A 169 -0.50 -3.47 -27.97
C ALA A 169 -0.87 -2.38 -26.96
N VAL A 170 -2.15 -2.35 -26.57
CA VAL A 170 -2.59 -1.56 -25.41
C VAL A 170 -2.04 -2.20 -24.16
N GLN A 171 -1.51 -1.37 -23.26
CA GLN A 171 -0.96 -1.78 -21.97
C GLN A 171 -1.73 -1.08 -20.85
N SER A 172 -1.64 -1.62 -19.63
CA SER A 172 -2.54 -1.24 -18.54
C SER A 172 -1.84 -1.00 -17.22
N LEU A 173 -2.27 0.05 -16.52
CA LEU A 173 -2.03 0.24 -15.10
C LEU A 173 -3.30 -0.21 -14.35
N LEU A 174 -3.22 -1.39 -13.75
CA LEU A 174 -4.38 -2.12 -13.21
C LEU A 174 -4.71 -1.68 -11.78
N PHE A 175 -5.97 -1.38 -11.50
CA PHE A 175 -6.45 -0.99 -10.19
C PHE A 175 -7.05 -2.17 -9.41
N SER A 176 -6.73 -2.21 -8.12
CA SER A 176 -7.29 -3.18 -7.17
C SER A 176 -7.27 -2.62 -5.76
N TYR A 177 -8.06 -3.21 -4.87
CA TYR A 177 -8.06 -2.86 -3.45
C TYR A 177 -8.04 -4.09 -2.56
N LYS A 178 -7.67 -3.90 -1.29
CA LYS A 178 -7.71 -4.95 -0.27
C LYS A 178 -8.08 -4.32 1.07
N ILE A 179 -8.90 -5.02 1.85
CA ILE A 179 -9.28 -4.62 3.22
C ILE A 179 -8.61 -5.59 4.18
N SER A 180 -8.08 -5.09 5.29
CA SER A 180 -7.39 -5.91 6.27
C SER A 180 -7.55 -5.33 7.68
N ALA A 181 -7.79 -6.21 8.66
CA ALA A 181 -7.71 -5.87 10.08
C ALA A 181 -6.27 -5.82 10.61
N THR A 182 -5.29 -6.32 9.84
CA THR A 182 -3.87 -6.22 10.16
C THR A 182 -3.16 -5.26 9.22
N PRO A 183 -2.16 -4.51 9.71
CA PRO A 183 -1.31 -3.64 8.90
C PRO A 183 -0.84 -4.23 7.58
N PHE A 184 -1.01 -3.49 6.48
CA PHE A 184 -0.38 -3.82 5.21
C PHE A 184 1.13 -3.58 5.26
N ALA A 185 1.91 -4.59 4.86
CA ALA A 185 3.37 -4.49 4.80
C ALA A 185 3.89 -4.01 3.42
N SER A 186 3.12 -4.21 2.34
CA SER A 186 3.54 -3.90 0.98
C SER A 186 2.35 -3.88 0.01
N PRO A 187 2.41 -3.12 -1.11
CA PRO A 187 1.40 -3.19 -2.17
C PRO A 187 1.45 -4.50 -2.98
N LEU A 188 2.51 -5.30 -2.86
CA LEU A 188 2.58 -6.64 -3.45
C LEU A 188 2.62 -7.70 -2.34
N ASP A 189 1.96 -8.83 -2.58
CA ASP A 189 2.03 -9.99 -1.70
C ASP A 189 3.25 -10.86 -2.06
N THR A 190 3.61 -11.79 -1.16
CA THR A 190 4.71 -12.76 -1.35
C THR A 190 4.43 -13.86 -2.37
N VAL A 191 3.24 -13.84 -2.97
CA VAL A 191 2.81 -14.77 -4.02
C VAL A 191 2.43 -13.99 -5.26
N ALA A 192 2.40 -14.67 -6.41
CA ALA A 192 2.12 -14.05 -7.70
C ALA A 192 0.82 -13.22 -7.70
N PRO A 193 0.78 -12.10 -8.47
CA PRO A 193 -0.42 -11.28 -8.65
C PRO A 193 -1.65 -12.12 -9.04
N GLY A 194 -2.82 -11.81 -8.47
CA GLY A 194 -4.10 -12.47 -8.77
C GLY A 194 -4.43 -13.72 -7.93
N VAL A 195 -3.51 -14.18 -7.06
CA VAL A 195 -3.73 -15.40 -6.24
C VAL A 195 -4.25 -15.08 -4.83
N ASN A 196 -4.10 -13.85 -4.34
CA ASN A 196 -4.41 -13.50 -2.94
C ASN A 196 -5.22 -12.22 -2.83
N GLY A 197 -6.37 -12.28 -2.15
CA GLY A 197 -7.01 -11.24 -1.32
C GLY A 197 -7.27 -9.83 -1.88
N TRP A 198 -6.70 -9.46 -3.02
CA TRP A 198 -6.89 -8.20 -3.72
C TRP A 198 -8.11 -8.36 -4.61
N THR A 199 -9.06 -7.45 -4.46
CA THR A 199 -10.25 -7.37 -5.30
C THR A 199 -9.93 -6.47 -6.50
N PRO A 200 -9.89 -7.00 -7.73
CA PRO A 200 -9.73 -6.18 -8.92
C PRO A 200 -10.97 -5.30 -9.13
N PHE A 201 -10.77 -4.10 -9.65
CA PHE A 201 -11.88 -3.19 -9.95
C PHE A 201 -11.60 -2.40 -11.24
N SER A 202 -11.97 -3.02 -12.36
CA SER A 202 -11.57 -2.57 -13.70
C SER A 202 -12.16 -1.25 -14.16
N SER A 203 -13.16 -0.71 -13.44
CA SER A 203 -13.68 0.65 -13.71
C SER A 203 -12.66 1.75 -13.36
N LEU A 204 -11.55 1.39 -12.72
CA LEU A 204 -10.40 2.26 -12.45
C LEU A 204 -9.11 1.72 -13.10
N ASP A 205 -9.19 0.81 -14.08
CA ASP A 205 -8.00 0.42 -14.85
C ASP A 205 -7.68 1.54 -15.86
N PHE A 206 -6.43 2.02 -15.86
CA PHE A 206 -5.97 2.92 -16.90
C PHE A 206 -5.38 2.12 -18.06
N LEU A 207 -5.97 2.30 -19.25
CA LEU A 207 -5.50 1.71 -20.50
C LEU A 207 -4.77 2.77 -21.32
N SER A 208 -3.61 2.42 -21.87
CA SER A 208 -2.79 3.32 -22.68
C SER A 208 -3.58 3.91 -23.86
N PRO A 209 -3.78 5.24 -23.93
CA PRO A 209 -4.49 5.88 -25.04
C PRO A 209 -3.70 5.83 -26.37
N THR A 210 -2.37 5.83 -26.28
CA THR A 210 -1.48 5.93 -27.43
C THR A 210 -0.59 4.68 -27.54
N THR A 211 -0.66 4.00 -28.69
CA THR A 211 0.23 2.88 -29.04
C THR A 211 0.94 3.18 -30.37
N GLY A 212 2.03 2.46 -30.66
CA GLY A 212 2.73 2.60 -31.93
C GLY A 212 4.06 1.87 -31.95
N ALA A 213 4.54 1.47 -33.13
CA ALA A 213 5.75 0.65 -33.27
C ALA A 213 7.07 1.40 -33.03
N THR A 214 7.03 2.72 -32.87
CA THR A 214 8.20 3.55 -32.59
C THR A 214 8.09 4.16 -31.21
N ALA A 215 9.13 3.99 -30.40
CA ALA A 215 9.17 4.56 -29.06
C ALA A 215 9.13 6.09 -29.13
N ALA A 216 8.31 6.70 -28.28
CA ALA A 216 8.15 8.13 -28.22
C ALA A 216 7.86 8.59 -26.79
N THR A 217 8.43 9.73 -26.43
CA THR A 217 8.02 10.49 -25.25
C THR A 217 6.65 11.09 -25.51
N LEU A 218 5.77 11.02 -24.51
CA LEU A 218 4.44 11.61 -24.52
C LEU A 218 4.34 12.59 -23.36
N ASP A 219 3.59 13.67 -23.56
CA ASP A 219 3.22 14.57 -22.48
C ASP A 219 1.90 14.08 -21.88
N GLY A 220 1.96 13.53 -20.66
CA GLY A 220 0.82 12.95 -19.94
C GLY A 220 -0.28 13.97 -19.64
N ASN A 221 0.06 15.26 -19.60
CA ASN A 221 -0.90 16.33 -19.32
C ASN A 221 -1.83 16.61 -20.52
N LEU A 222 -1.45 16.19 -21.72
CA LEU A 222 -2.25 16.36 -22.91
C LEU A 222 -3.45 15.41 -22.89
N ALA A 223 -4.64 15.94 -23.24
CA ALA A 223 -5.88 15.17 -23.28
C ALA A 223 -5.81 13.89 -24.13
N ALA A 224 -4.93 13.85 -25.14
CA ALA A 224 -4.73 12.66 -25.98
C ALA A 224 -3.98 11.52 -25.27
N ASN A 225 -3.27 11.82 -24.17
CA ASN A 225 -2.42 10.88 -23.45
C ASN A 225 -2.93 10.58 -22.04
N ARG A 226 -4.15 11.00 -21.69
CA ARG A 226 -4.73 10.80 -20.35
C ARG A 226 -6.20 10.42 -20.37
N THR A 227 -6.63 9.82 -19.28
CA THR A 227 -8.04 9.50 -18.98
C THR A 227 -8.37 10.02 -17.59
N VAL A 228 -9.43 10.81 -17.47
CA VAL A 228 -9.89 11.36 -16.18
C VAL A 228 -10.98 10.45 -15.61
N PHE A 229 -10.73 9.90 -14.44
CA PHE A 229 -11.70 9.17 -13.62
C PHE A 229 -12.25 10.16 -12.59
N SER A 230 -13.43 10.74 -12.83
CA SER A 230 -13.88 11.92 -12.09
C SER A 230 -14.55 11.62 -10.72
N ALA A 231 -15.19 10.45 -10.58
CA ALA A 231 -15.87 10.00 -9.35
C ALA A 231 -16.38 8.56 -9.52
N THR A 232 -15.49 7.58 -9.47
CA THR A 232 -15.87 6.18 -9.57
C THR A 232 -16.22 5.63 -8.19
N VAL A 233 -17.43 5.11 -8.05
CA VAL A 233 -17.94 4.55 -6.79
C VAL A 233 -17.56 3.08 -6.68
N LEU A 234 -16.79 2.76 -5.66
CA LEU A 234 -16.49 1.40 -5.23
C LEU A 234 -17.56 0.94 -4.24
N THR A 235 -18.52 0.14 -4.74
CA THR A 235 -19.63 -0.40 -3.95
C THR A 235 -19.26 -1.71 -3.27
N GLY A 236 -19.94 -2.04 -2.16
CA GLY A 236 -19.73 -3.32 -1.46
C GLY A 236 -18.48 -3.36 -0.57
N VAL A 237 -17.89 -2.20 -0.31
CA VAL A 237 -16.84 -2.01 0.70
C VAL A 237 -17.49 -1.70 2.04
N THR A 238 -17.11 -2.46 3.07
CA THR A 238 -17.33 -2.12 4.47
C THR A 238 -15.96 -2.09 5.13
N LEU A 239 -15.58 -0.93 5.66
CA LEU A 239 -14.34 -0.71 6.38
C LEU A 239 -14.68 -0.46 7.85
N ASN A 240 -14.52 -1.48 8.68
CA ASN A 240 -14.85 -1.42 10.10
C ASN A 240 -13.82 -0.59 10.89
N PRO A 241 -14.19 -0.10 12.10
CA PRO A 241 -13.21 0.51 13.01
C PRO A 241 -11.98 -0.37 13.23
N GLY A 242 -10.81 0.24 13.08
CA GLY A 242 -9.49 -0.40 13.19
C GLY A 242 -8.99 -1.07 11.91
N GLU A 243 -9.85 -1.30 10.91
CA GLU A 243 -9.45 -1.87 9.62
C GLU A 243 -8.79 -0.84 8.71
N GLU A 244 -8.03 -1.36 7.76
CA GLU A 244 -7.38 -0.59 6.71
C GLU A 244 -7.87 -1.01 5.34
N ILE A 245 -7.94 -0.04 4.43
CA ILE A 245 -8.06 -0.28 3.00
C ILE A 245 -6.78 0.16 2.31
N PHE A 246 -6.32 -0.67 1.38
CA PHE A 246 -5.22 -0.35 0.49
C PHE A 246 -5.75 -0.24 -0.94
N LEU A 247 -5.51 0.90 -1.58
CA LEU A 247 -5.86 1.17 -2.98
C LEU A 247 -4.58 1.09 -3.81
N ARG A 248 -4.54 0.24 -4.82
CA ARG A 248 -3.30 -0.14 -5.51
C ARG A 248 -3.42 -0.05 -7.03
N TRP A 249 -2.38 0.50 -7.65
CA TRP A 249 -2.10 0.39 -9.07
C TRP A 249 -0.95 -0.58 -9.31
N THR A 250 -1.09 -1.45 -10.32
CA THR A 250 -0.11 -2.47 -10.68
C THR A 250 0.21 -2.39 -12.17
N ASP A 251 1.49 -2.25 -12.47
CA ASP A 251 2.07 -2.30 -13.82
C ASP A 251 2.79 -3.66 -13.93
N LEU A 252 2.38 -4.45 -14.92
CA LEU A 252 2.98 -5.73 -15.25
C LEU A 252 3.92 -5.53 -16.44
N ASP A 253 5.04 -6.23 -16.45
CA ASP A 253 5.86 -6.32 -17.65
C ASP A 253 5.05 -6.96 -18.79
N ASP A 254 4.85 -6.19 -19.86
CA ASP A 254 4.07 -6.59 -21.01
C ASP A 254 4.95 -7.33 -22.04
N SER A 255 4.31 -8.04 -22.97
CA SER A 255 5.05 -8.64 -24.08
C SER A 255 5.63 -7.56 -24.98
N GLY A 256 6.96 -7.52 -25.09
CA GLY A 256 7.68 -6.54 -25.91
C GLY A 256 8.21 -5.39 -25.06
N ASN A 257 8.13 -4.18 -25.59
CA ASN A 257 8.55 -2.97 -24.87
C ASN A 257 7.39 -2.41 -24.05
N ASP A 258 7.70 -1.90 -22.86
CA ASP A 258 6.70 -1.28 -22.00
C ASP A 258 6.49 0.21 -22.28
N HIS A 259 5.25 0.63 -22.06
CA HIS A 259 4.80 1.99 -21.93
C HIS A 259 5.19 2.54 -20.54
N GLY A 260 4.91 3.82 -20.32
CA GLY A 260 5.14 4.49 -19.05
C GLY A 260 3.87 5.21 -18.62
N PHE A 261 3.42 4.91 -17.40
CA PHE A 261 2.13 5.37 -16.88
C PHE A 261 2.28 6.16 -15.59
N GLY A 262 1.38 7.11 -15.35
CA GLY A 262 1.28 7.94 -14.16
C GLY A 262 -0.13 7.98 -13.60
N VAL A 263 -0.20 8.22 -12.29
CA VAL A 263 -1.42 8.62 -11.57
C VAL A 263 -1.19 10.03 -11.06
N ASP A 264 -2.17 10.89 -11.30
CA ASP A 264 -2.20 12.26 -10.81
C ASP A 264 -3.61 12.66 -10.34
N ASP A 265 -3.74 13.82 -9.68
CA ASP A 265 -4.99 14.39 -9.19
C ASP A 265 -5.84 13.39 -8.38
N PHE A 266 -5.18 12.55 -7.59
CA PHE A 266 -5.86 11.50 -6.85
C PHE A 266 -6.73 12.10 -5.75
N SER A 267 -7.95 11.58 -5.62
CA SER A 267 -8.77 11.78 -4.43
C SER A 267 -9.60 10.56 -4.09
N VAL A 268 -9.89 10.43 -2.80
CA VAL A 268 -10.78 9.40 -2.26
C VAL A 268 -11.64 9.97 -1.15
N SER A 269 -12.90 9.56 -1.11
CA SER A 269 -13.81 9.89 -0.01
C SER A 269 -14.64 8.69 0.44
N PHE A 270 -14.98 8.67 1.71
CA PHE A 270 -15.76 7.63 2.37
C PHE A 270 -17.07 8.20 2.89
N SER A 271 -18.14 7.41 2.88
CA SER A 271 -19.38 7.74 3.59
C SER A 271 -19.59 6.81 4.78
N ALA A 272 -20.27 7.27 5.82
CA ALA A 272 -20.75 6.40 6.88
C ALA A 272 -21.70 5.34 6.31
N VAL A 273 -21.63 4.11 6.83
CA VAL A 273 -22.68 3.12 6.59
C VAL A 273 -23.89 3.52 7.43
N PRO A 274 -25.09 3.74 6.85
CA PRO A 274 -26.27 4.03 7.65
C PRO A 274 -26.52 2.88 8.63
N GLU A 275 -26.75 3.21 9.89
CA GLU A 275 -27.18 2.21 10.88
C GLU A 275 -28.45 1.52 10.36
N PRO A 276 -28.58 0.19 10.50
CA PRO A 276 -29.84 -0.48 10.21
C PRO A 276 -30.93 0.24 10.99
N ALA A 277 -31.95 0.76 10.30
CA ALA A 277 -33.08 1.36 10.98
C ALA A 277 -33.71 0.27 11.86
N THR A 278 -33.41 0.29 13.16
CA THR A 278 -34.04 -0.58 14.13
C THR A 278 -35.51 -0.22 14.10
N MET A 279 -36.31 -0.99 13.36
CA MET A 279 -37.76 -0.92 13.45
C MET A 279 -38.08 -1.24 14.91
N THR A 280 -38.27 -0.20 15.71
CA THR A 280 -38.68 -0.32 17.09
C THR A 280 -40.09 -0.90 17.01
N ILE A 281 -40.22 -2.22 17.19
CA ILE A 281 -41.51 -2.87 17.41
C ILE A 281 -41.96 -2.47 18.81
N ALA A 282 -42.32 -1.20 18.99
CA ALA A 282 -43.07 -0.68 20.13
C ALA A 282 -44.59 -0.77 19.85
N GLY A 283 -45.00 -1.76 19.04
CA GLY A 283 -46.37 -1.88 18.52
C GLY A 283 -47.21 -3.03 19.06
N PHE A 284 -46.65 -4.00 19.80
CA PHE A 284 -47.43 -5.14 20.30
C PHE A 284 -47.75 -5.12 21.81
N ALA A 285 -47.25 -4.14 22.57
CA ALA A 285 -47.62 -4.00 23.98
C ALA A 285 -48.96 -3.26 24.21
N THR A 286 -49.49 -2.55 23.20
CA THR A 286 -50.75 -1.78 23.32
C THR A 286 -52.00 -2.57 22.93
N LEU A 287 -51.88 -3.67 22.18
CA LEU A 287 -53.02 -4.56 21.87
C LEU A 287 -53.33 -5.56 22.98
N GLY A 288 -52.33 -5.98 23.78
CA GLY A 288 -52.53 -6.87 24.93
C GLY A 288 -53.27 -6.21 26.11
N LEU A 289 -53.09 -4.90 26.31
CA LEU A 289 -53.73 -4.14 27.39
C LEU A 289 -55.18 -3.74 27.10
N ILE A 290 -55.59 -3.69 25.82
CA ILE A 290 -56.98 -3.40 25.43
C ILE A 290 -57.86 -4.67 25.52
N ILE A 291 -57.30 -5.86 25.25
CA ILE A 291 -58.05 -7.12 25.33
C ILE A 291 -58.24 -7.58 26.78
N TRP A 292 -57.28 -7.34 27.69
CA TRP A 292 -57.42 -7.74 29.10
C TRP A 292 -58.49 -6.94 29.87
N ARG A 293 -58.81 -5.71 29.43
CA ARG A 293 -59.77 -4.84 30.11
C ARG A 293 -61.25 -5.06 29.73
N ARG A 294 -61.53 -5.84 28.68
CA ARG A 294 -62.92 -6.14 28.23
C ARG A 294 -63.53 -7.43 28.78
N ASN A 295 -62.75 -8.29 29.44
CA ASN A 295 -63.24 -9.58 29.97
C ASN A 295 -63.52 -9.58 31.49
N ARG A 296 -63.72 -8.39 32.10
CA ARG A 296 -64.18 -8.27 33.50
C ARG A 296 -65.43 -7.39 33.59
N LYS A 297 -66.54 -7.85 33.01
CA LYS A 297 -67.92 -7.53 33.41
C LYS A 297 -68.81 -8.72 33.09
#